data_AF-A0A1H7JYD8-F1
#
_entry.id   AF-A0A1H7JYD8-F1
#
_cell.length_a   1.000
_cell.length_b   1.000
_cell.length_c   1.000
_cell.angle_alpha   90.00
_cell.angle_beta   90.00
_cell.angle_gamma   90.00
#
_symmetry.space_group_name_H-M   'P 1'
#
loop_
_entity.id
_entity.type
_entity.pdbx_description
1 polymer ?
#
loop_
_entity_poly.entity_id
_entity_poly.type
_entity_poly.pdbx_seq_one_letter_code
_entity_poly.pdbx_strand_id
1 'polypeptide(L)'
;MPYRPQIANVTTAGSNEKEGLYEFIIHTADGTDIRVFYNRFPEWKLTALSRLGKVPCPVCRKDFICKCMEKFSNEFDQQMRDGEWLNKAAE
;
A
#
# COMPACT_ATOMS: atom_id res chain seq x y z
N MET A 1 7.60 17.06 -12.55
CA MET A 1 6.30 16.35 -12.67
C MET A 1 5.79 16.03 -11.28
N PRO A 2 4.46 16.07 -11.03
CA PRO A 2 3.89 15.54 -9.80
C PRO A 2 4.16 14.02 -9.75
N TYR A 3 4.55 13.52 -8.58
CA TYR A 3 4.69 12.08 -8.35
C TYR A 3 3.32 11.42 -8.55
N ARG A 4 3.26 10.37 -9.37
CA ARG A 4 2.05 9.57 -9.61
C ARG A 4 2.38 8.12 -9.29
N PRO A 5 1.95 7.60 -8.14
CA PRO A 5 2.24 6.23 -7.79
C PRO A 5 1.51 5.27 -8.74
N GLN A 6 2.21 4.25 -9.23
CA GLN A 6 1.65 3.19 -10.05
C GLN A 6 1.99 1.85 -9.43
N ILE A 7 0.96 1.05 -9.13
CA ILE A 7 1.12 -0.30 -8.60
C ILE A 7 1.57 -1.22 -9.73
N ALA A 8 2.75 -1.82 -9.59
CA ALA A 8 3.27 -2.81 -10.53
C ALA A 8 2.94 -4.24 -10.07
N ASN A 9 3.02 -4.51 -8.76
CA ASN A 9 2.69 -5.81 -8.19
C ASN A 9 2.24 -5.66 -6.73
N VAL A 10 1.48 -6.63 -6.23
CA VAL A 10 1.00 -6.67 -4.85
C VAL A 10 1.26 -8.06 -4.27
N THR A 11 1.90 -8.10 -3.12
CA THR A 11 2.20 -9.33 -2.39
C THR A 11 1.49 -9.30 -1.04
N THR A 12 0.74 -10.35 -0.70
CA THR A 12 0.16 -10.50 0.64
C THR A 12 1.27 -10.83 1.64
N ALA A 13 1.46 -9.97 2.64
CA ALA A 13 2.51 -10.15 3.65
C ALA A 13 2.01 -10.91 4.88
N GLY A 14 0.75 -10.70 5.24
CA GLY A 14 0.13 -11.33 6.39
C GLY A 14 -1.36 -11.06 6.41
N SER A 15 -2.11 -11.97 7.00
CA SER A 15 -3.55 -11.82 7.20
C SER A 15 -3.91 -12.37 8.56
N ASN A 16 -4.64 -11.58 9.32
CA ASN A 16 -5.25 -11.97 10.59
C ASN A 16 -6.77 -11.94 10.40
N GLU A 17 -7.30 -13.07 9.96
CA GLU A 17 -8.73 -13.30 9.73
C GLU A 17 -9.59 -13.07 10.98
N LYS A 18 -9.05 -13.36 12.19
CA LYS A 18 -9.79 -13.21 13.45
C LYS A 18 -10.09 -11.75 13.76
N GLU A 19 -9.18 -10.86 13.41
CA GLU A 19 -9.34 -9.41 13.61
C GLU A 19 -9.76 -8.69 12.32
N GLY A 20 -9.80 -9.39 11.18
CA GLY A 20 -10.06 -8.82 9.86
C GLY A 20 -8.93 -7.92 9.35
N LEU A 21 -7.73 -8.03 9.89
CA LEU A 21 -6.58 -7.22 9.51
C LEU A 21 -5.78 -7.91 8.42
N TYR A 22 -5.47 -7.18 7.34
CA TYR A 22 -4.70 -7.70 6.21
C TYR A 22 -3.53 -6.76 5.91
N GLU A 23 -2.36 -7.35 5.72
CA GLU A 23 -1.13 -6.68 5.35
C GLU A 23 -0.75 -7.00 3.91
N PHE A 24 -0.57 -5.97 3.10
CA PHE A 24 -0.08 -6.09 1.73
C PHE A 24 1.20 -5.29 1.54
N ILE A 25 2.09 -5.81 0.71
CA ILE A 25 3.26 -5.11 0.20
C ILE A 25 2.99 -4.78 -1.26
N ILE A 26 2.83 -3.49 -1.53
CA ILE A 26 2.69 -2.92 -2.86
C ILE A 26 4.10 -2.65 -3.39
N HIS A 27 4.40 -3.24 -4.54
CA HIS A 27 5.57 -2.93 -5.34
C HIS A 27 5.16 -1.92 -6.41
N THR A 28 5.74 -0.72 -6.35
CA THR A 28 5.47 0.33 -7.34
C THR A 28 6.41 0.25 -8.53
N ALA A 29 5.98 0.81 -9.67
CA ALA A 29 6.80 0.88 -10.88
C ALA A 29 8.13 1.65 -10.68
N ASP A 30 8.16 2.58 -9.72
CA ASP A 30 9.37 3.32 -9.34
C ASP A 30 10.36 2.49 -8.49
N GLY A 31 10.08 1.20 -8.24
CA GLY A 31 10.88 0.33 -7.39
C GLY A 31 10.73 0.60 -5.89
N THR A 32 9.77 1.43 -5.49
CA THR A 32 9.45 1.67 -4.08
C THR A 32 8.50 0.58 -3.58
N ASP A 33 8.86 -0.05 -2.46
CA ASP A 33 7.99 -0.97 -1.75
C ASP A 33 7.19 -0.22 -0.66
N ILE A 34 5.89 -0.48 -0.58
CA ILE A 34 4.99 0.18 0.37
C ILE A 34 4.17 -0.89 1.07
N ARG A 35 4.21 -0.91 2.40
CA ARG A 35 3.34 -1.75 3.21
C ARG A 35 2.03 -1.00 3.49
N VAL A 36 0.92 -1.64 3.18
CA VAL A 36 -0.43 -1.15 3.47
C VAL A 36 -1.16 -2.11 4.39
N PHE A 37 -1.92 -1.54 5.30
CA PHE A 37 -2.73 -2.26 6.27
C PHE A 37 -4.18 -1.98 5.95
N TYR A 38 -4.94 -3.04 5.73
CA TYR A 38 -6.37 -2.98 5.52
C TYR A 38 -7.10 -3.65 6.67
N ASN A 39 -8.29 -3.14 6.95
CA ASN A 39 -9.26 -3.80 7.79
C ASN A 39 -10.47 -4.20 6.93
N ARG A 40 -10.96 -5.43 7.06
CA ARG A 40 -12.09 -5.97 6.30
C ARG A 40 -13.45 -5.67 6.93
N PHE A 41 -13.49 -5.45 8.25
CA PHE A 41 -14.75 -5.23 8.99
C PHE A 41 -14.94 -3.76 9.37
N PRO A 42 -16.07 -3.11 9.04
CA PRO A 42 -17.26 -3.60 8.32
C PRO A 42 -17.12 -3.64 6.78
N GLU A 43 -16.13 -2.94 6.23
CA GLU A 43 -15.79 -2.92 4.81
C GLU A 43 -14.28 -2.76 4.64
N TRP A 44 -13.72 -3.15 3.48
CA TRP A 44 -12.31 -2.95 3.17
C TRP A 44 -11.93 -1.47 3.33
N LYS A 45 -11.13 -1.18 4.34
CA LYS A 45 -10.67 0.17 4.66
C LYS A 45 -9.17 0.17 4.89
N LEU A 46 -8.45 1.02 4.17
CA LEU A 46 -7.04 1.26 4.40
C LEU A 46 -6.86 1.98 5.75
N THR A 47 -6.20 1.31 6.69
CA THR A 47 -5.98 1.79 8.06
C THR A 47 -4.67 2.56 8.17
N ALA A 48 -3.63 2.05 7.53
CA ALA A 48 -2.30 2.63 7.56
C ALA A 48 -1.53 2.30 6.28
N LEU A 49 -0.59 3.18 5.96
CA LEU A 49 0.34 3.02 4.85
C LEU A 49 1.73 3.45 5.31
N SER A 50 2.73 2.63 5.01
CA SER A 50 4.13 2.94 5.33
C SER A 50 5.05 2.52 4.20
N ARG A 51 5.97 3.41 3.81
CA ARG A 51 6.99 3.13 2.82
C ARG A 51 8.09 2.25 3.44
N LEU A 52 8.49 1.19 2.75
CA LEU A 52 9.64 0.40 3.14
C LEU A 52 10.92 1.14 2.72
N GLY A 53 11.86 1.31 3.65
CA GLY A 53 13.07 2.13 3.51
C GLY A 53 14.17 1.55 2.61
N LYS A 54 13.83 0.82 1.54
CA LYS A 54 14.82 0.22 0.63
C LYS A 54 15.40 1.19 -0.41
N VAL A 55 14.65 2.23 -0.74
CA VAL A 55 15.01 3.26 -1.74
C VAL A 55 14.73 4.66 -1.16
N PRO A 56 15.35 5.75 -1.63
CA PRO A 56 14.97 7.10 -1.19
C PRO A 56 13.53 7.43 -1.60
N CYS A 57 12.82 8.23 -0.80
CA CYS A 57 11.43 8.58 -1.12
C CYS A 57 11.33 9.33 -2.46
N PRO A 58 10.47 8.93 -3.41
CA PRO A 58 10.39 9.59 -4.72
C PRO A 58 9.84 11.03 -4.64
N VAL A 59 9.17 11.40 -3.54
CA VAL A 59 8.60 12.73 -3.33
C VAL A 59 9.59 13.70 -2.69
N CYS A 60 10.25 13.29 -1.60
CA CYS A 60 11.12 14.17 -0.82
C CYS A 60 12.61 13.82 -0.89
N ARG A 61 12.96 12.70 -1.54
CA ARG A 61 14.33 12.14 -1.69
C ARG A 61 15.07 11.91 -0.39
N LYS A 62 14.34 11.84 0.73
CA LYS A 62 14.91 11.52 2.04
C LYS A 62 15.01 10.01 2.19
N ASP A 63 16.13 9.59 2.75
CA ASP A 63 16.45 8.17 2.98
C ASP A 63 15.75 7.60 4.22
N PHE A 64 15.28 8.47 5.12
CA PHE A 64 14.59 8.09 6.36
C PHE A 64 13.07 7.91 6.21
N ILE A 65 12.42 7.42 7.28
CA ILE A 65 10.96 7.23 7.36
C ILE A 65 10.24 8.57 7.19
N CYS A 66 9.58 8.73 6.04
CA CYS A 66 8.80 9.92 5.71
C CYS A 66 7.33 9.57 5.51
N LYS A 67 6.46 10.54 5.77
CA LYS A 67 5.00 10.42 5.62
C LYS A 67 4.47 10.88 4.25
N CYS A 68 5.35 11.10 3.27
CA CYS A 68 4.96 11.63 1.96
C CYS A 68 3.96 10.75 1.22
N MET A 69 4.07 9.42 1.38
CA MET A 69 3.17 8.46 0.72
C MET A 69 1.75 8.45 1.31
N GLU A 70 1.55 8.92 2.54
CA GLU A 70 0.21 8.99 3.15
C GLU A 70 -0.73 9.94 2.37
N LYS A 71 -0.17 10.94 1.67
CA LYS A 71 -0.96 11.84 0.82
C LYS A 71 -1.57 11.15 -0.41
N PHE A 72 -1.01 10.01 -0.79
CA PHE A 72 -1.42 9.23 -1.95
C PHE A 72 -2.23 7.98 -1.55
N SER A 73 -2.61 7.87 -0.27
CA SER A 73 -3.38 6.74 0.25
C SER A 73 -4.65 6.46 -0.56
N ASN A 74 -5.38 7.51 -0.96
CA ASN A 74 -6.57 7.39 -1.80
C ASN A 74 -6.25 6.84 -3.20
N GLU A 75 -5.13 7.26 -3.82
CA GLU A 75 -4.73 6.73 -5.13
C GLU A 75 -4.30 5.26 -5.04
N PHE A 76 -3.65 4.87 -3.95
CA PHE A 76 -3.30 3.47 -3.69
C PHE A 76 -4.54 2.61 -3.39
N ASP A 77 -5.47 3.09 -2.57
CA ASP A 77 -6.74 2.40 -2.29
C ASP A 77 -7.54 2.20 -3.58
N GLN A 78 -7.65 3.23 -4.40
CA GLN A 78 -8.35 3.14 -5.69
C GLN A 78 -7.69 2.12 -6.63
N GLN A 79 -6.36 2.14 -6.77
CA GLN A 79 -5.65 1.14 -7.61
C GLN A 79 -5.74 -0.29 -7.04
N MET A 80 -5.75 -0.44 -5.72
CA MET A 80 -5.94 -1.75 -5.07
C MET A 80 -7.32 -2.33 -5.33
N ARG A 81 -8.36 -1.48 -5.30
CA ARG A 81 -9.74 -1.87 -5.64
C ARG A 81 -9.90 -2.17 -7.12
N ASP A 82 -9.39 -1.30 -7.99
CA ASP A 82 -9.48 -1.42 -9.45
C ASP A 82 -8.77 -2.67 -9.96
N GLY A 83 -7.61 -3.01 -9.40
CA GLY A 83 -6.89 -4.24 -9.69
C GLY A 83 -7.41 -5.49 -8.99
N GLU A 84 -8.52 -5.39 -8.25
CA GLU A 84 -9.16 -6.47 -7.48
C GLU A 84 -8.22 -7.22 -6.53
N TRP A 85 -7.14 -6.58 -6.09
CA TRP A 85 -6.09 -7.20 -5.26
C TRP A 85 -6.60 -7.56 -3.86
N LEU A 86 -7.55 -6.78 -3.34
CA LEU A 86 -8.18 -7.03 -2.04
C LEU A 86 -9.03 -8.29 -2.04
N ASN A 87 -9.72 -8.59 -3.15
CA ASN A 87 -10.58 -9.77 -3.27
C ASN A 87 -9.75 -11.05 -3.39
N LYS A 88 -8.65 -11.02 -4.16
CA LYS A 88 -7.73 -12.15 -4.34
C LYS A 88 -7.10 -12.67 -3.04
N ALA A 89 -7.03 -11.85 -2.00
CA ALA A 89 -6.48 -12.25 -0.71
C ALA A 89 -7.52 -12.74 0.29
N ALA A 90 -8.81 -12.69 -0.07
CA ALA A 90 -9.91 -13.22 0.72
C ALA A 90 -10.48 -14.54 0.18
N GLU A 91 -9.93 -15.05 -0.93
CA GLU A 91 -10.17 -16.41 -1.46
C GLU A 91 -9.30 -17.47 -0.77
#